data_AF-A0A1Q6M3U1-F1
#
_entry.id   AF-A0A1Q6M3U1-F1
#
_cell.length_a   1.000
_cell.length_b   1.000
_cell.length_c   1.000
_cell.angle_alpha   90.00
_cell.angle_beta   90.00
_cell.angle_gamma   90.00
#
_symmetry.space_group_name_H-M   'P 1'
#
loop_
_entity.id
_entity.type
_entity.pdbx_description
1 polymer ?
#
loop_
_entity_poly.entity_id
_entity_poly.type
_entity_poly.pdbx_seq_one_letter_code
_entity_poly.pdbx_strand_id
1 'polypeptide(L)'
;MYNDFLLYCFNKFKEFIINIDTNDELSRIIAILNYFKENSFFLKLFIDNSSSDTFNHFIEKYKEYICIKKNVKSEEAYYISSYSFGGFLFLLTTWYNSNYSMSTTDLAKLIIRLNNYNE
;
A
#
# COMPACT_ATOMS: atom_id res chain seq x y z
N MET A 1 -7.57 2.28 23.63
CA MET A 1 -8.23 1.05 23.12
C MET A 1 -8.34 1.01 21.60
N TYR A 2 -9.05 1.92 20.91
CA TYR A 2 -9.16 1.87 19.44
C TYR A 2 -7.79 2.10 18.74
N ASN A 3 -7.01 3.07 19.22
CA ASN A 3 -5.66 3.35 18.68
C ASN A 3 -4.65 2.22 18.93
N ASP A 4 -4.74 1.51 20.05
CA ASP A 4 -3.81 0.42 20.39
C ASP A 4 -4.04 -0.80 19.49
N PHE A 5 -5.31 -1.11 19.21
CA PHE A 5 -5.67 -2.18 18.29
C PHE A 5 -5.27 -1.84 16.85
N LEU A 6 -5.53 -0.61 16.41
CA LEU A 6 -5.11 -0.14 15.09
C LEU A 6 -3.60 -0.25 14.93
N LEU A 7 -2.84 0.26 15.91
CA LEU A 7 -1.38 0.18 15.94
C LEU A 7 -0.87 -1.27 15.89
N TYR A 8 -1.50 -2.17 16.65
CA TYR A 8 -1.17 -3.60 16.60
C TYR A 8 -1.36 -4.19 15.20
N CYS A 9 -2.49 -3.90 14.54
CA CYS A 9 -2.75 -4.37 13.17
C CYS A 9 -1.72 -3.83 12.18
N PHE A 10 -1.38 -2.54 12.23
CA PHE A 10 -0.33 -1.96 11.38
C PHE A 10 1.04 -2.57 11.65
N ASN A 11 1.39 -2.86 12.90
CA ASN A 11 2.65 -3.53 13.24
C ASN A 11 2.70 -4.96 12.68
N LYS A 12 1.59 -5.72 12.74
CA LYS A 12 1.51 -7.05 12.14
C LYS A 12 1.64 -7.00 10.61
N PHE A 13 1.01 -6.03 9.97
CA PHE A 13 1.17 -5.83 8.53
C PHE A 13 2.61 -5.46 8.15
N LYS A 14 3.25 -4.60 8.95
CA LYS A 14 4.68 -4.26 8.78
C LYS A 14 5.59 -5.48 8.90
N GLU A 15 5.39 -6.32 9.92
CA GLU A 15 6.11 -7.59 10.09
C GLU A 15 5.93 -8.49 8.87
N PHE A 16 4.70 -8.59 8.35
CA PHE A 16 4.43 -9.34 7.12
C PHE A 16 5.23 -8.80 5.93
N ILE A 17 5.19 -7.49 5.67
CA ILE A 17 5.91 -6.86 4.54
C ILE A 17 7.43 -7.13 4.61
N ILE A 18 8.01 -7.09 5.81
CA ILE A 18 9.44 -7.34 6.04
C ILE A 18 9.81 -8.79 5.72
N ASN A 19 8.89 -9.74 5.98
CA ASN A 19 9.11 -11.17 5.81
C ASN A 19 8.73 -11.69 4.40
N ILE A 20 8.35 -10.82 3.45
CA ILE A 20 8.12 -11.25 2.07
C ILE A 20 9.45 -11.66 1.43
N ASP A 21 9.64 -12.95 1.24
CA ASP A 21 10.85 -13.55 0.67
C ASP A 21 10.85 -13.52 -0.87
N THR A 22 10.80 -12.32 -1.44
CA THR A 22 11.01 -12.14 -2.89
C THR A 22 11.45 -10.71 -3.23
N ASN A 23 12.39 -10.62 -4.17
CA ASN A 23 12.82 -9.36 -4.79
C ASN A 23 12.03 -9.01 -6.05
N ASP A 24 11.17 -9.92 -6.55
CA ASP A 24 10.30 -9.66 -7.68
C ASP A 24 9.13 -8.75 -7.26
N GLU A 25 9.02 -7.59 -7.90
CA GLU A 25 8.04 -6.57 -7.57
C GLU A 25 6.60 -7.08 -7.74
N LEU A 26 6.33 -7.85 -8.80
CA LEU A 26 5.01 -8.42 -9.06
C LEU A 26 4.59 -9.40 -7.97
N SER A 27 5.45 -10.36 -7.65
CA SER A 27 5.22 -11.35 -6.59
C SER A 27 5.03 -10.68 -5.24
N ARG A 28 5.80 -9.64 -4.94
CA ARG A 28 5.67 -8.87 -3.69
C ARG A 28 4.33 -8.16 -3.57
N ILE A 29 3.86 -7.51 -4.65
CA ILE A 29 2.55 -6.84 -4.67
C ILE A 29 1.42 -7.88 -4.57
N ILE A 30 1.52 -9.01 -5.27
CA ILE A 30 0.55 -10.10 -5.18
C ILE A 30 0.44 -10.61 -3.73
N ALA A 31 1.57 -10.80 -3.04
CA ALA A 31 1.58 -11.23 -1.63
C ALA A 31 0.85 -10.22 -0.73
N ILE A 32 1.08 -8.92 -0.91
CA ILE A 32 0.38 -7.84 -0.19
C ILE A 32 -1.13 -7.87 -0.46
N LEU A 33 -1.53 -8.01 -1.72
CA LEU A 33 -2.94 -8.07 -2.11
C LEU A 33 -3.64 -9.32 -1.54
N ASN A 34 -2.97 -10.47 -1.55
CA ASN A 34 -3.48 -11.70 -0.94
C ASN A 34 -3.65 -11.52 0.57
N TYR A 35 -2.66 -10.92 1.25
CA TYR A 35 -2.78 -10.61 2.69
C TYR A 35 -4.01 -9.76 2.98
N PHE A 36 -4.26 -8.71 2.19
CA PHE A 36 -5.44 -7.87 2.35
C PHE A 36 -6.76 -8.59 2.06
N LYS A 37 -6.77 -9.51 1.08
CA LYS A 37 -7.95 -10.32 0.76
C LYS A 37 -8.28 -11.32 1.87
N GLU A 38 -7.25 -12.00 2.40
CA GLU A 38 -7.37 -12.96 3.51
C GLU A 38 -7.73 -12.26 4.83
N ASN A 39 -7.31 -11.00 4.99
CA ASN A 39 -7.58 -10.18 6.17
C ASN A 39 -8.51 -9.01 5.82
N SER A 40 -9.68 -9.31 5.24
CA SER A 40 -10.63 -8.30 4.73
C SER A 40 -11.05 -7.24 5.75
N PHE A 41 -11.18 -7.62 7.02
CA PHE A 41 -11.45 -6.69 8.12
C PHE A 41 -10.31 -5.67 8.30
N PHE A 42 -9.05 -6.13 8.22
CA PHE A 42 -7.90 -5.24 8.28
C PHE A 42 -7.83 -4.34 7.06
N LEU A 43 -8.12 -4.84 5.85
CA LEU A 43 -8.21 -3.99 4.66
C LEU A 43 -9.24 -2.88 4.84
N LYS A 44 -10.42 -3.20 5.38
CA LYS A 44 -11.44 -2.19 5.68
C LYS A 44 -10.92 -1.14 6.66
N LEU A 45 -10.30 -1.57 7.77
CA LEU A 45 -9.70 -0.65 8.73
C LEU A 45 -8.61 0.21 8.10
N PHE A 46 -7.79 -0.36 7.23
CA PHE A 46 -6.73 0.33 6.51
C PHE A 46 -7.31 1.43 5.59
N ILE A 47 -8.41 1.14 4.89
CA ILE A 47 -9.13 2.11 4.04
C ILE A 47 -9.78 3.20 4.90
N ASP A 48 -10.53 2.82 5.93
CA ASP A 48 -11.30 3.74 6.78
C ASP A 48 -10.39 4.70 7.57
N ASN A 49 -9.15 4.30 7.86
CA ASN A 49 -8.17 5.10 8.61
C ASN A 49 -7.09 5.73 7.73
N SER A 50 -7.29 5.75 6.41
CA SER A 50 -6.30 6.26 5.44
C SER A 50 -5.97 7.75 5.54
N SER A 51 -6.79 8.51 6.27
CA SER A 51 -6.56 9.94 6.59
C SER A 51 -6.02 10.16 8.01
N SER A 52 -5.83 9.11 8.81
CA SER A 52 -5.38 9.22 10.20
C SER A 52 -3.88 9.52 10.30
N ASP A 53 -3.47 10.20 11.38
CA ASP A 53 -2.06 10.50 11.65
C ASP A 53 -1.19 9.23 11.75
N THR A 54 -1.75 8.15 12.33
CA THR A 54 -1.12 6.83 12.41
C THR A 54 -0.79 6.27 11.03
N PHE A 55 -1.72 6.46 10.09
CA PHE A 55 -1.54 6.02 8.72
C PHE A 55 -0.55 6.91 7.96
N ASN A 56 -0.64 8.24 8.14
CA ASN A 56 0.33 9.17 7.57
C ASN A 56 1.76 8.80 8.02
N HIS A 57 1.98 8.47 9.29
CA HIS A 57 3.29 8.04 9.78
C HIS A 57 3.78 6.72 9.15
N PHE A 58 2.87 5.78 8.89
CA PHE A 58 3.18 4.54 8.17
C PHE A 58 3.60 4.82 6.71
N ILE A 59 2.94 5.78 6.06
CA ILE A 59 3.22 6.19 4.67
C ILE A 59 4.47 7.06 4.55
N GLU A 60 4.77 7.94 5.51
CA GLU A 60 5.99 8.78 5.47
C GLU A 60 7.28 7.94 5.29
N LYS A 61 7.35 6.77 5.93
CA LYS A 61 8.49 5.84 5.71
C LYS A 61 8.53 5.25 4.29
N TYR A 62 7.37 5.07 3.67
CA TYR A 62 7.29 4.67 2.27
C TYR A 62 7.68 5.82 1.33
N LYS A 63 7.40 7.08 1.70
CA LYS A 63 7.87 8.27 0.98
C LYS A 63 9.39 8.36 0.99
N GLU A 64 10.02 8.16 2.15
CA GLU A 64 11.49 8.13 2.28
C GLU A 64 12.13 7.08 1.35
N TYR A 65 11.52 5.90 1.22
CA TYR A 65 11.96 4.88 0.28
C TYR A 65 11.90 5.35 -1.19
N ILE A 66 10.84 6.04 -1.59
CA ILE A 66 10.70 6.59 -2.96
C ILE A 66 11.76 7.68 -3.22
N CYS A 67 11.99 8.58 -2.26
CA CYS A 67 13.04 9.61 -2.36
C CYS A 67 14.40 9.00 -2.70
N ILE A 68 14.77 7.94 -1.97
CA ILE A 68 16.07 7.26 -2.12
C ILE A 68 16.13 6.49 -3.44
N LYS A 69 15.07 5.75 -3.79
CA LYS A 69 15.05 4.89 -4.99
C LYS A 69 15.02 5.70 -6.29
N LYS A 70 14.30 6.81 -6.34
CA LYS A 70 14.09 7.61 -7.56
C LYS A 70 15.04 8.81 -7.70
N ASN A 71 15.90 9.08 -6.70
CA ASN A 71 16.88 10.18 -6.72
C ASN A 71 16.26 11.56 -7.09
N VAL A 72 15.08 11.84 -6.52
CA VAL A 72 14.31 13.09 -6.75
C VAL A 72 14.44 14.04 -5.55
N LYS A 73 14.25 15.35 -5.77
CA LYS A 73 14.23 16.35 -4.69
C LYS A 73 13.07 16.08 -3.73
N SER A 74 13.20 16.43 -2.44
CA SER A 74 12.21 16.06 -1.41
C SER A 74 10.79 16.56 -1.70
N GLU A 75 10.65 17.75 -2.26
CA GLU A 75 9.35 18.33 -2.63
C GLU A 75 8.69 17.55 -3.77
N GLU A 76 9.44 17.21 -4.81
CA GLU A 76 8.95 16.40 -5.92
C GLU A 76 8.58 14.98 -5.47
N ALA A 77 9.38 14.40 -4.58
CA ALA A 77 9.11 13.11 -3.97
C ALA A 77 7.80 13.10 -3.16
N TYR A 78 7.46 14.21 -2.50
CA TYR A 78 6.20 14.36 -1.79
C TYR A 78 5.00 14.28 -2.74
N TYR A 79 5.04 14.97 -3.88
CA TYR A 79 3.97 14.90 -4.87
C TYR A 79 3.87 13.53 -5.55
N ILE A 80 5.01 12.95 -5.96
CA ILE A 80 5.05 11.61 -6.59
C ILE A 80 4.49 10.56 -5.63
N SER A 81 4.94 10.56 -4.38
CA SER A 81 4.48 9.59 -3.38
C SER A 81 3.00 9.78 -3.03
N SER A 82 2.52 11.01 -2.92
CA SER A 82 1.10 11.30 -2.69
C SER A 82 0.22 10.83 -3.85
N TYR A 83 0.66 11.03 -5.09
CA TYR A 83 -0.04 10.54 -6.29
C TYR A 83 -0.07 9.00 -6.35
N SER A 84 1.08 8.35 -6.26
CA SER A 84 1.19 6.89 -6.28
C SER A 84 0.39 6.24 -5.16
N PHE A 85 0.47 6.81 -3.95
CA PHE A 85 -0.24 6.29 -2.80
C PHE A 85 -1.75 6.49 -2.89
N GLY A 86 -2.20 7.68 -3.29
CA GLY A 86 -3.62 7.96 -3.50
C GLY A 86 -4.25 7.05 -4.56
N GLY A 87 -3.55 6.82 -5.67
CA GLY A 87 -3.96 5.87 -6.70
C GLY A 87 -4.05 4.43 -6.17
N PHE A 88 -3.03 3.98 -5.42
CA PHE A 88 -3.02 2.66 -4.80
C PHE A 88 -4.21 2.47 -3.83
N LEU A 89 -4.46 3.44 -2.95
CA LEU A 89 -5.58 3.39 -2.01
C LEU A 89 -6.94 3.37 -2.72
N PHE A 90 -7.09 4.16 -3.79
CA PHE A 90 -8.31 4.17 -4.59
C PHE A 90 -8.57 2.82 -5.25
N LEU A 91 -7.52 2.18 -5.79
CA LEU A 91 -7.61 0.84 -6.37
C LEU A 91 -7.97 -0.22 -5.32
N LEU A 92 -7.34 -0.20 -4.14
CA LEU A 92 -7.68 -1.09 -3.04
C LEU A 92 -9.14 -0.92 -2.60
N THR A 93 -9.61 0.31 -2.48
CA THR A 93 -10.99 0.63 -2.08
C THR A 93 -11.98 0.14 -3.12
N THR A 94 -11.71 0.38 -4.40
CA THR A 94 -12.53 -0.09 -5.52
C THR A 94 -12.59 -1.62 -5.54
N TRP A 95 -11.45 -2.27 -5.37
CA TRP A 95 -11.34 -3.73 -5.35
C TRP A 95 -12.05 -4.36 -4.15
N TYR A 96 -11.96 -3.74 -2.98
CA TYR A 96 -12.71 -4.16 -1.79
C TYR A 96 -14.23 -4.04 -2.01
N ASN A 97 -14.68 -2.88 -2.49
CA ASN A 97 -16.11 -2.60 -2.71
C ASN A 97 -16.71 -3.43 -3.86
N SER A 98 -15.89 -3.87 -4.82
CA SER A 98 -16.32 -4.80 -5.88
C SER A 98 -16.30 -6.27 -5.45
N ASN A 99 -16.11 -6.55 -4.15
CA ASN A 99 -15.96 -7.89 -3.60
C ASN A 99 -14.85 -8.70 -4.31
N TYR A 100 -13.69 -8.05 -4.49
CA TYR A 100 -12.49 -8.65 -5.07
C TYR A 100 -12.68 -9.18 -6.50
N SER A 101 -13.46 -8.47 -7.33
CA SER A 101 -13.84 -8.90 -8.69
C SER A 101 -12.66 -9.13 -9.64
N MET A 102 -11.55 -8.42 -9.44
CA MET A 102 -10.31 -8.59 -10.20
C MET A 102 -9.37 -9.57 -9.46
N SER A 103 -8.62 -10.39 -10.20
CA SER A 103 -7.61 -11.26 -9.58
C SER A 103 -6.48 -10.43 -8.94
N THR A 104 -5.82 -10.97 -7.90
CA THR A 104 -4.67 -10.28 -7.28
C THR A 104 -3.52 -10.08 -8.26
N THR A 105 -3.31 -11.04 -9.17
CA THR A 105 -2.33 -10.93 -10.25
C THR A 105 -2.63 -9.78 -11.21
N ASP A 106 -3.87 -9.64 -11.67
CA ASP A 106 -4.24 -8.59 -12.62
C ASP A 106 -4.21 -7.21 -11.97
N LEU A 107 -4.67 -7.11 -10.72
CA LEU A 107 -4.59 -5.87 -9.96
C LEU A 107 -3.14 -5.47 -9.69
N ALA A 108 -2.26 -6.42 -9.35
CA ALA A 108 -0.83 -6.16 -9.18
C ALA A 108 -0.18 -5.63 -10.46
N LYS A 109 -0.47 -6.23 -11.62
CA LYS A 109 -0.01 -5.75 -12.93
C LYS A 109 -0.49 -4.33 -13.23
N LEU A 110 -1.74 -4.01 -12.86
CA LEU A 110 -2.28 -2.66 -13.02
C LEU A 110 -1.56 -1.64 -12.14
N ILE A 111 -1.31 -1.98 -10.86
CA ILE A 111 -0.57 -1.13 -9.92
C ILE A 111 0.83 -0.83 -10.44
N ILE A 112 1.58 -1.84 -10.90
CA ILE A 112 2.92 -1.66 -11.47
C ILE A 112 2.86 -0.76 -12.70
N ARG A 113 1.93 -1.03 -13.62
CA ARG A 113 1.78 -0.23 -14.85
C ARG A 113 1.53 1.25 -14.55
N LEU A 114 0.69 1.56 -13.55
CA LEU A 114 0.39 2.94 -13.17
C LEU A 114 1.58 3.63 -12.50
N ASN A 115 2.37 2.90 -11.70
CA ASN A 115 3.57 3.44 -11.08
C ASN A 115 4.71 3.73 -12.08
N ASN A 116 4.68 3.05 -13.24
CA ASN A 116 5.66 3.21 -14.32
C ASN A 116 5.16 4.08 -15.48
N TYR A 117 3.92 4.59 -15.43
CA TYR A 117 3.34 5.37 -16.53
C TYR A 117 3.95 6.77 -16.71
N ASN A 118 4.84 7.18 -15.79
CA ASN A 118 5.57 8.46 -15.82
C ASN A 118 7.06 8.28 -16.18
N GLU A 119 7.48 7.10 -16.65
CA GLU A 119 8.77 6.84 -17.31
C GLU A 119 8.58 6.79 -18.83
#